data_AF-A0A5J9VTE5-F1
#
_entry.id   AF-A0A5J9VTE5-F1
#
_cell.length_a   1.000
_cell.length_b   1.000
_cell.length_c   1.000
_cell.angle_alpha   90.00
_cell.angle_beta   90.00
_cell.angle_gamma   90.00
#
_symmetry.space_group_name_H-M   'P 1'
#
loop_
_entity.id
_entity.type
_entity.pdbx_description
1 polymer ?
#
loop_
_entity_poly.entity_id
_entity_poly.type
_entity_poly.pdbx_seq_one_letter_code
_entity_poly.pdbx_strand_id
1 'polypeptide(L)'
;MSFRAREMYKKVVRRVGGEGQLPAELLESVKNMLPNNKVVMGRAKRGIFAGRHIQFGNKVSEDGGNKSRRSWKPNVQEKRLFSYIHDRHIRVKVTTHALRCIDKAGGIDEYLLKTPYNKMDTEMGIVWKAKIEKMYSELAGMEVGFFPPEEETKIEQGFEEARSANREHRREARKALAKQKQLKAGSGNDDQTTEVADNKEDMSSVAA
;
A
#
# COMPACT_ATOMS: atom_id res chain seq x y z
N MET A 1 2.98 -13.50 -14.22
CA MET A 1 4.44 -13.28 -14.34
C MET A 1 5.25 -14.53 -13.95
N SER A 2 5.05 -15.11 -12.75
CA SER A 2 5.79 -16.29 -12.26
C SER A 2 5.57 -17.60 -13.04
N PHE A 3 4.34 -17.89 -13.47
CA PHE A 3 4.01 -19.06 -14.30
C PHE A 3 4.78 -19.06 -15.62
N ARG A 4 4.79 -17.91 -16.31
CA ARG A 4 5.49 -17.74 -17.59
C ARG A 4 6.99 -17.97 -17.45
N ALA A 5 7.61 -17.49 -16.37
CA ALA A 5 9.04 -17.69 -16.12
C ALA A 5 9.41 -19.15 -15.86
N ARG A 6 8.60 -19.88 -15.06
CA ARG A 6 8.85 -21.31 -14.77
C ARG A 6 8.55 -22.20 -15.98
N GLU A 7 7.53 -21.86 -16.76
CA GLU A 7 7.25 -22.50 -18.05
C GLU A 7 8.33 -22.22 -19.08
N MET A 8 8.86 -20.99 -19.12
CA MET A 8 10.01 -20.62 -19.94
C MET A 8 11.24 -21.42 -19.52
N TYR A 9 11.54 -21.53 -18.23
CA TYR A 9 12.61 -22.39 -17.73
C TYR A 9 12.42 -23.85 -18.14
N LYS A 10 11.23 -24.43 -17.91
CA LYS A 10 10.91 -25.79 -18.34
C LYS A 10 10.99 -25.98 -19.86
N LYS A 11 10.70 -24.94 -20.64
CA LYS A 11 10.84 -24.94 -22.11
C LYS A 11 12.31 -24.86 -22.52
N VAL A 12 13.11 -24.01 -21.88
CA VAL A 12 14.55 -23.87 -22.15
C VAL A 12 15.28 -25.15 -21.77
N VAL A 13 15.06 -25.68 -20.57
CA VAL A 13 15.64 -26.96 -20.12
C VAL A 13 15.25 -28.11 -21.06
N ARG A 14 13.99 -28.16 -21.54
CA ARG A 14 13.60 -29.14 -22.57
C ARG A 14 14.30 -28.92 -23.91
N ARG A 15 14.55 -27.66 -24.30
CA ARG A 15 15.22 -27.31 -25.56
C ARG A 15 16.71 -27.68 -25.54
N VAL A 16 17.35 -27.59 -24.37
CA VAL A 16 18.76 -27.94 -24.13
C VAL A 16 18.89 -29.41 -23.68
N GLY A 17 18.01 -30.31 -24.14
CA GLY A 17 18.17 -31.76 -23.96
C GLY A 17 18.00 -32.31 -22.53
N GLY A 18 17.50 -31.52 -21.57
CA GLY A 18 17.20 -31.96 -20.20
C GLY A 18 18.16 -31.43 -19.13
N GLU A 19 17.92 -31.79 -17.87
CA GLU A 19 18.72 -31.30 -16.72
C GLU A 19 20.17 -31.87 -16.71
N GLY A 20 20.50 -32.87 -17.53
CA GLY A 20 21.82 -33.49 -17.56
C GLY A 20 22.87 -32.79 -18.43
N GLN A 21 22.49 -31.87 -19.33
CA GLN A 21 23.43 -31.17 -20.24
C GLN A 21 23.86 -29.79 -19.75
N LEU A 22 23.19 -29.25 -18.72
CA LEU A 22 23.55 -27.96 -18.14
C LEU A 22 24.47 -28.17 -16.94
N PRO A 23 25.50 -27.34 -16.75
CA PRO A 23 26.33 -27.41 -15.56
C PRO A 23 25.47 -27.23 -14.31
N ALA A 24 25.70 -28.07 -13.30
CA ALA A 24 24.86 -28.14 -12.10
C ALA A 24 24.75 -26.78 -11.39
N GLU A 25 25.85 -26.01 -11.37
CA GLU A 25 25.92 -24.65 -10.81
C GLU A 25 24.95 -23.67 -11.50
N LEU A 26 24.83 -23.77 -12.83
CA LEU A 26 23.90 -22.95 -13.60
C LEU A 26 22.44 -23.33 -13.28
N LEU A 27 22.14 -24.63 -13.16
CA LEU A 27 20.80 -25.08 -12.77
C LEU A 27 20.43 -24.60 -11.37
N GLU A 28 21.39 -24.61 -10.45
CA GLU A 28 21.18 -24.18 -9.07
C GLU A 28 20.98 -22.66 -8.97
N SER A 29 21.76 -21.87 -9.71
CA SER A 29 21.57 -20.42 -9.80
C SER A 29 20.19 -20.06 -10.37
N VAL A 30 19.74 -20.73 -11.44
CA VAL A 30 18.42 -20.49 -12.02
C VAL A 30 17.29 -20.93 -11.09
N LYS A 31 17.43 -22.07 -10.40
CA LYS A 31 16.48 -22.52 -9.37
C LYS A 31 16.34 -21.49 -8.23
N ASN A 32 17.42 -20.80 -7.88
CA ASN A 32 17.41 -19.77 -6.83
C ASN A 32 16.76 -18.44 -7.27
N MET A 33 16.73 -18.15 -8.57
CA MET A 33 16.06 -16.97 -9.12
C MET A 33 14.54 -17.15 -9.27
N LEU A 34 14.07 -18.39 -9.37
CA LEU A 34 12.65 -18.69 -9.58
C LEU A 34 11.92 -18.96 -8.26
N PRO A 35 10.69 -18.44 -8.08
CA PRO A 35 9.90 -18.70 -6.88
C PRO A 35 9.41 -20.15 -6.81
N ASN A 36 9.59 -20.78 -5.65
CA ASN A 36 9.10 -22.13 -5.41
C ASN A 36 7.63 -22.11 -4.96
N ASN A 37 6.72 -22.20 -5.92
CA ASN A 37 5.29 -22.32 -5.59
C ASN A 37 4.93 -23.77 -5.22
N LYS A 38 5.26 -24.19 -3.99
CA LYS A 38 4.79 -25.45 -3.37
C LYS A 38 3.65 -25.17 -2.37
N VAL A 39 2.83 -24.16 -2.67
CA VAL A 39 1.75 -23.74 -1.78
C VAL A 39 0.51 -24.60 -1.99
N VAL A 40 0.24 -25.49 -1.04
CA VAL A 40 -0.97 -26.34 -1.05
C VAL A 40 -2.22 -25.53 -0.67
N MET A 41 -2.06 -24.55 0.21
CA MET A 41 -3.18 -23.82 0.80
C MET A 41 -3.50 -22.52 0.06
N GLY A 42 -4.71 -22.41 -0.51
CA GLY A 42 -5.16 -21.20 -1.21
C GLY A 42 -5.08 -19.91 -0.38
N ARG A 43 -5.21 -20.02 0.95
CA ARG A 43 -5.06 -18.88 1.87
C ARG A 43 -3.65 -18.29 1.91
N ALA A 44 -2.60 -19.07 1.63
CA ALA A 44 -1.22 -18.56 1.61
C ALA A 44 -0.97 -17.67 0.40
N LYS A 45 -1.67 -17.91 -0.71
CA LYS A 45 -1.52 -17.09 -1.92
C LYS A 45 -1.93 -15.62 -1.69
N ARG A 46 -2.68 -15.33 -0.63
CA ARG A 46 -3.18 -13.98 -0.29
C ARG A 46 -2.52 -13.38 0.95
N GLY A 47 -1.56 -14.07 1.57
CA GLY A 47 -0.95 -13.64 2.84
C GLY A 47 0.52 -14.02 2.95
N ILE A 48 1.12 -13.67 4.09
CA ILE A 48 2.55 -13.90 4.33
C ILE A 48 2.70 -15.04 5.33
N PHE A 49 3.14 -16.19 4.83
CA PHE A 49 3.22 -17.42 5.62
C PHE A 49 4.63 -17.90 5.94
N ALA A 50 5.66 -17.34 5.28
CA ALA A 50 7.07 -17.68 5.47
C ALA A 50 7.32 -19.21 5.43
N GLY A 51 6.85 -19.89 4.37
CA GLY A 51 6.97 -21.34 4.20
C GLY A 51 6.15 -22.20 5.16
N ARG A 52 5.35 -21.61 6.07
CA ARG A 52 4.48 -22.38 6.96
C ARG A 52 3.21 -22.82 6.24
N HIS A 53 3.00 -24.13 6.17
CA HIS A 53 1.85 -24.74 5.54
C HIS A 53 1.07 -25.65 6.49
N ILE A 54 -0.10 -26.08 6.04
CA ILE A 54 -0.88 -27.11 6.74
C ILE A 54 -0.10 -28.41 6.64
N GLN A 55 0.18 -29.03 7.78
CA GLN A 55 0.73 -30.37 7.83
C GLN A 55 -0.41 -31.37 7.93
N PHE A 56 -0.33 -32.46 7.16
CA PHE A 56 -1.27 -33.57 7.21
C PHE A 56 -0.58 -34.78 7.81
N GLY A 57 -1.26 -35.51 8.67
CA GLY A 57 -0.71 -36.71 9.30
C GLY A 57 -1.74 -37.43 10.14
N ASN A 58 -1.27 -38.21 11.10
CA ASN A 58 -2.12 -39.06 11.94
C ASN A 58 -2.02 -38.64 13.40
N LYS A 59 -3.14 -38.73 14.13
CA LYS A 59 -3.14 -38.92 15.58
C LYS A 59 -2.94 -40.42 15.82
N VAL A 60 -1.96 -40.79 16.61
CA VAL A 60 -1.72 -42.19 17.01
C VAL A 60 -2.20 -42.33 18.44
N SER A 61 -3.00 -43.35 18.75
CA SER A 61 -3.39 -43.66 20.13
C SER A 61 -2.21 -44.21 20.92
N GLU A 62 -2.11 -43.87 22.19
CA GLU A 62 -1.01 -44.25 23.08
C GLU A 62 -0.91 -45.77 23.26
N ASP A 63 -2.03 -46.43 23.61
CA ASP A 63 -2.01 -47.85 23.97
C ASP A 63 -2.17 -48.80 22.77
N GLY A 64 -2.92 -48.38 21.74
CA GLY A 64 -3.37 -49.28 20.66
C GLY A 64 -2.81 -49.00 19.27
N GLY A 65 -1.94 -48.00 19.11
CA GLY A 65 -1.37 -47.63 17.79
C GLY A 65 -2.38 -47.23 16.70
N ASN A 66 -3.66 -47.04 17.05
CA ASN A 66 -4.72 -46.69 16.13
C ASN A 66 -4.45 -45.32 15.50
N LYS A 67 -4.51 -45.25 14.16
CA LYS A 67 -4.17 -44.06 13.37
C LYS A 67 -5.44 -43.37 12.87
N SER A 68 -5.72 -42.19 13.38
CA SER A 68 -6.79 -41.32 12.86
C SER A 68 -6.21 -40.14 12.09
N ARG A 69 -6.74 -39.84 10.89
CA ARG A 69 -6.27 -38.69 10.09
C ARG A 69 -6.51 -37.38 10.84
N ARG A 70 -5.50 -36.50 10.86
CA ARG A 70 -5.63 -35.12 11.36
C ARG A 70 -4.82 -34.14 10.51
N SER A 71 -5.09 -32.86 10.72
CA SER A 71 -4.30 -31.76 10.14
C SER A 71 -3.84 -30.80 11.23
N TRP A 72 -2.68 -30.18 11.03
CA TRP A 72 -2.16 -29.11 11.86
C TRP A 72 -2.11 -27.82 11.04
N LYS A 73 -2.89 -26.82 11.48
CA LYS A 73 -2.98 -25.52 10.82
C LYS A 73 -1.94 -24.58 11.45
N PRO A 74 -1.23 -23.76 10.65
CA PRO A 74 -0.35 -22.75 11.22
C PRO A 74 -1.17 -21.63 11.87
N ASN A 75 -0.60 -21.03 12.93
CA ASN A 75 -1.18 -19.89 13.64
C ASN A 75 -1.10 -18.63 12.76
N VAL A 76 -2.27 -18.12 12.36
CA VAL A 76 -2.40 -16.98 11.43
C VAL A 76 -3.21 -15.90 12.10
N GLN A 77 -2.69 -14.68 12.04
CA GLN A 77 -3.29 -13.49 12.62
C GLN A 77 -3.46 -12.43 11.52
N GLU A 78 -4.54 -11.67 11.58
CA GLU A 78 -4.69 -10.48 10.74
C GLU A 78 -4.06 -9.28 11.46
N LYS A 79 -3.07 -8.67 10.84
CA LYS A 79 -2.33 -7.53 11.41
C LYS A 79 -2.20 -6.39 10.41
N ARG A 80 -2.13 -5.18 10.94
CA ARG A 80 -1.78 -3.95 10.22
C ARG A 80 -0.28 -3.76 10.38
N LEU A 81 0.46 -3.87 9.28
CA LEU A 81 1.90 -3.62 9.24
C LEU A 81 2.13 -2.28 8.54
N PHE A 82 2.96 -1.43 9.12
CA PHE A 82 3.34 -0.18 8.50
C PHE A 82 4.42 -0.43 7.45
N SER A 83 4.23 0.11 6.24
CA SER A 83 5.21 0.10 5.15
C SER A 83 5.75 1.51 5.02
N TYR A 84 7.06 1.66 5.22
CA TYR A 84 7.76 2.94 5.17
C TYR A 84 7.71 3.52 3.75
N ILE A 85 7.92 2.68 2.74
CA ILE A 85 7.96 3.13 1.34
C ILE A 85 6.59 3.61 0.83
N HIS A 86 5.50 3.07 1.37
CA HIS A 86 4.13 3.47 1.00
C HIS A 86 3.50 4.47 1.97
N ASP A 87 4.20 4.83 3.05
CA ASP A 87 3.72 5.66 4.16
C ASP A 87 2.30 5.28 4.64
N ARG A 88 2.01 3.98 4.70
CA ARG A 88 0.67 3.48 5.04
C ARG A 88 0.69 2.13 5.72
N HIS A 89 -0.37 1.90 6.48
CA HIS A 89 -0.64 0.59 7.07
C HIS A 89 -1.26 -0.37 6.04
N ILE A 90 -0.65 -1.53 5.87
CA ILE A 90 -1.12 -2.63 5.03
C ILE A 90 -1.74 -3.70 5.92
N ARG A 91 -2.98 -4.09 5.63
CA ARG A 91 -3.67 -5.19 6.31
C ARG A 91 -3.38 -6.51 5.61
N VAL A 92 -2.75 -7.44 6.33
CA VAL A 92 -2.43 -8.76 5.80
C VAL A 92 -2.64 -9.86 6.84
N LYS A 93 -2.95 -11.07 6.34
CA LYS A 93 -2.91 -12.29 7.13
C LYS A 93 -1.47 -12.79 7.18
N VAL A 94 -0.93 -12.86 8.39
CA VAL A 94 0.47 -13.16 8.65
C VAL A 94 0.56 -14.31 9.66
N THR A 95 1.49 -15.24 9.46
CA THR A 95 1.78 -16.25 10.50
C THR A 95 2.59 -15.65 11.63
N THR A 96 2.49 -16.19 12.84
CA THR A 96 3.32 -15.72 13.97
C THR A 96 4.82 -15.85 13.69
N HIS A 97 5.21 -16.88 12.92
CA HIS A 97 6.58 -17.02 12.45
C HIS A 97 6.99 -15.88 11.51
N ALA A 98 6.13 -15.53 10.54
CA ALA A 98 6.40 -14.44 9.62
C ALA A 98 6.45 -13.08 10.34
N LEU A 99 5.59 -12.83 11.33
CA LEU A 99 5.66 -11.63 12.18
C LEU A 99 7.03 -11.51 12.84
N ARG A 100 7.52 -12.57 13.49
CA ARG A 100 8.86 -12.56 14.11
C ARG A 100 9.98 -12.32 13.09
N CYS A 101 9.84 -12.82 11.86
CA CYS A 101 10.82 -12.58 10.80
C CYS A 101 10.78 -11.13 10.29
N ILE A 102 9.59 -10.53 10.24
CA ILE A 102 9.40 -9.12 9.89
C ILE A 102 10.05 -8.22 10.94
N ASP A 103 9.80 -8.50 12.22
CA ASP A 103 10.40 -7.76 13.34
C ASP A 103 11.93 -7.87 13.30
N LYS A 104 12.45 -9.08 13.05
CA LYS A 104 13.90 -9.31 12.90
C LYS A 104 14.49 -8.59 11.68
N ALA A 105 13.72 -8.42 10.61
CA ALA A 105 14.18 -7.74 9.40
C ALA A 105 14.17 -6.21 9.55
N GLY A 106 13.38 -5.67 10.47
CA GLY A 106 13.23 -4.23 10.71
C GLY A 106 11.94 -3.63 10.13
N GLY A 107 11.01 -4.44 9.63
CA GLY A 107 9.80 -3.97 8.96
C GLY A 107 9.38 -4.85 7.79
N ILE A 108 8.22 -4.55 7.22
CA ILE A 108 7.65 -5.36 6.12
C ILE A 108 8.42 -5.16 4.83
N ASP A 109 8.91 -3.95 4.57
CA ASP A 109 9.60 -3.61 3.33
C ASP A 109 10.98 -4.26 3.31
N GLU A 110 11.73 -4.15 4.42
CA GLU A 110 13.03 -4.79 4.58
C GLU A 110 12.91 -6.31 4.53
N TYR A 111 11.84 -6.87 5.12
CA TYR A 111 11.57 -8.30 5.03
C TYR A 111 11.40 -8.77 3.59
N LEU A 112 10.62 -8.04 2.78
CA LEU A 112 10.39 -8.39 1.38
C LEU A 112 11.67 -8.24 0.54
N LEU A 113 12.46 -7.19 0.77
CA LEU A 113 13.73 -6.96 0.08
C LEU A 113 14.76 -8.06 0.41
N LYS A 114 14.92 -8.38 1.70
CA LYS A 114 15.87 -9.41 2.19
C LYS A 114 15.47 -10.83 1.80
N THR A 115 14.18 -11.09 1.61
CA THR A 115 13.71 -12.44 1.27
C THR A 115 14.08 -12.78 -0.18
N PRO A 116 14.82 -13.87 -0.44
CA PRO A 116 15.18 -14.27 -1.80
C PRO A 116 13.95 -14.77 -2.57
N TYR A 117 13.96 -14.61 -3.89
CA TYR A 117 12.84 -15.00 -4.76
C TYR A 117 12.44 -16.47 -4.61
N ASN A 118 13.40 -17.38 -4.42
CA ASN A 118 13.14 -18.80 -4.16
C ASN A 118 12.26 -19.04 -2.91
N LYS A 119 12.49 -18.29 -1.82
CA LYS A 119 11.70 -18.40 -0.57
C LYS A 119 10.39 -17.61 -0.61
N MET A 120 10.13 -16.87 -1.69
CA MET A 120 8.85 -16.20 -1.90
C MET A 120 7.86 -17.18 -2.51
N ASP A 121 7.06 -17.79 -1.66
CA ASP A 121 6.05 -18.77 -2.09
C ASP A 121 4.85 -18.11 -2.79
N THR A 122 4.64 -16.80 -2.55
CA THR A 122 3.41 -16.09 -2.90
C THR A 122 3.64 -15.09 -4.04
N GLU A 123 2.79 -15.14 -5.07
CA GLU A 123 2.83 -14.20 -6.21
C GLU A 123 2.63 -12.75 -5.79
N MET A 124 1.72 -12.51 -4.85
CA MET A 124 1.53 -11.19 -4.25
C MET A 124 2.83 -10.66 -3.63
N GLY A 125 3.61 -11.52 -2.95
CA GLY A 125 4.88 -11.12 -2.34
C GLY A 125 5.92 -10.69 -3.39
N ILE A 126 5.96 -11.37 -4.54
CA ILE A 126 6.83 -11.02 -5.66
C ILE A 126 6.43 -9.66 -6.25
N VAL A 127 5.13 -9.45 -6.48
CA VAL A 127 4.60 -8.17 -6.99
C VAL A 127 4.92 -7.04 -6.03
N TRP A 128 4.78 -7.27 -4.72
CA TRP A 128 5.09 -6.27 -3.71
C TRP A 128 6.59 -5.96 -3.67
N LYS A 129 7.45 -6.98 -3.71
CA LYS A 129 8.89 -6.79 -3.77
C LYS A 129 9.29 -5.94 -4.98
N ALA A 130 8.81 -6.29 -6.17
CA ALA A 130 9.12 -5.54 -7.40
C ALA A 130 8.61 -4.09 -7.34
N LYS A 131 7.44 -3.86 -6.74
CA LYS A 131 6.90 -2.51 -6.54
C LYS A 131 7.78 -1.70 -5.58
N ILE A 132 8.20 -2.31 -4.49
CA ILE A 132 9.05 -1.69 -3.47
C ILE A 132 10.43 -1.37 -4.08
N GLU A 133 11.05 -2.31 -4.79
CA GLU A 133 12.34 -2.08 -5.48
C GLU A 133 12.24 -0.92 -6.48
N LYS A 134 11.14 -0.84 -7.25
CA LYS A 134 10.90 0.29 -8.16
C LYS A 134 10.81 1.61 -7.41
N MET A 135 10.02 1.68 -6.34
CA MET A 135 9.90 2.91 -5.55
C MET A 135 11.21 3.32 -4.89
N TYR A 136 12.00 2.36 -4.38
CA TYR A 136 13.33 2.66 -3.86
C TYR A 136 14.29 3.18 -4.94
N SER A 137 14.20 2.65 -6.17
CA SER A 137 14.99 3.18 -7.29
C SER A 137 14.59 4.60 -7.68
N GLU A 138 13.29 4.92 -7.62
CA GLU A 138 12.77 6.27 -7.85
C GLU A 138 13.23 7.23 -6.74
N LEU A 139 13.19 6.81 -5.48
CA LEU A 139 13.70 7.60 -4.35
C LEU A 139 15.22 7.78 -4.40
N ALA A 140 15.98 6.75 -4.81
CA ALA A 140 17.43 6.84 -4.92
C ALA A 140 17.87 7.80 -6.05
N GLY A 141 17.07 7.90 -7.12
CA GLY A 141 17.30 8.87 -8.19
C GLY A 141 16.82 10.29 -7.85
N MET A 142 16.13 10.47 -6.71
CA MET A 142 15.74 11.79 -6.24
C MET A 142 16.92 12.40 -5.50
N GLU A 143 17.53 13.43 -6.11
CA GLU A 143 18.57 14.20 -5.44
C GLU A 143 17.95 14.86 -4.20
N VAL A 144 18.36 14.37 -3.03
CA VAL A 144 18.04 15.02 -1.77
C VAL A 144 18.91 16.27 -1.73
N GLY A 145 18.38 17.37 -2.26
CA GLY A 145 19.06 18.66 -2.24
C GLY A 145 19.30 19.07 -0.80
N PHE A 146 20.54 18.96 -0.34
CA PHE A 146 20.96 19.59 0.90
C PHE A 146 21.08 21.08 0.58
N PHE A 147 20.06 21.85 0.97
CA PHE A 147 20.11 23.30 0.79
C PHE A 147 21.25 23.84 1.65
N PRO A 148 22.16 24.66 1.11
CA PRO A 148 23.10 25.39 1.94
C PRO A 148 22.31 26.27 2.93
N PRO A 149 22.84 26.52 4.15
CA PRO A 149 22.08 27.20 5.21
C PRO A 149 21.61 28.62 4.84
N GLU A 150 22.27 29.25 3.87
CA GLU A 150 21.82 30.54 3.30
C GLU A 150 20.54 30.43 2.46
N GLU A 151 20.32 29.29 1.79
CA GLU A 151 19.10 29.04 1.02
C GLU A 151 17.97 28.61 1.94
N GLU A 152 18.26 27.84 2.99
CA GLU A 152 17.27 27.47 4.02
C GLU A 152 16.66 28.70 4.70
N THR A 153 17.49 29.67 5.10
CA THR A 153 17.01 30.91 5.75
C THR A 153 16.18 31.79 4.80
N LYS A 154 16.53 31.86 3.52
CA LYS A 154 15.72 32.56 2.49
C LYS A 154 14.38 31.88 2.26
N ILE A 155 14.37 30.54 2.24
CA ILE A 155 13.16 29.74 2.13
C ILE A 155 12.27 29.95 3.36
N GLU A 156 12.84 29.96 4.57
CA GLU A 156 12.09 30.26 5.81
C GLU A 156 11.47 31.66 5.80
N GLN A 157 12.23 32.68 5.42
CA GLN A 157 11.74 34.05 5.27
C GLN A 157 10.59 34.10 4.24
N GLY A 158 10.74 33.43 3.10
CA GLY A 158 9.68 33.32 2.09
C GLY A 158 8.41 32.66 2.61
N PHE A 159 8.51 31.63 3.46
CA PHE A 159 7.34 31.00 4.10
C PHE A 159 6.69 31.90 5.17
N GLU A 160 7.45 32.75 5.85
CA GLU A 160 6.91 33.73 6.80
C GLU A 160 6.16 34.85 6.08
N GLU A 161 6.71 35.35 4.98
CA GLU A 161 6.05 36.33 4.11
C GLU A 161 4.78 35.77 3.48
N ALA A 162 4.80 34.52 3.00
CA ALA A 162 3.60 33.87 2.49
C ALA A 162 2.53 33.68 3.59
N ARG A 163 2.94 33.41 4.84
CA ARG A 163 2.03 33.31 5.98
C ARG A 163 1.45 34.67 6.38
N SER A 164 2.25 35.73 6.40
CA SER A 164 1.79 37.09 6.71
C SER A 164 0.84 37.60 5.63
N ALA A 165 1.17 37.42 4.35
CA ALA A 165 0.32 37.78 3.22
C ALA A 165 -1.02 37.01 3.24
N ASN A 166 -1.00 35.69 3.49
CA ASN A 166 -2.23 34.91 3.65
C ASN A 166 -3.07 35.41 4.84
N ARG A 167 -2.44 35.82 5.94
CA ARG A 167 -3.12 36.38 7.12
C ARG A 167 -3.74 37.74 6.83
N GLU A 168 -3.06 38.57 6.07
CA GLU A 168 -3.52 39.89 5.64
C GLU A 168 -4.67 39.78 4.64
N HIS A 169 -4.53 38.95 3.61
CA HIS A 169 -5.62 38.65 2.67
C HIS A 169 -6.87 38.14 3.40
N ARG A 170 -6.71 37.29 4.42
CA ARG A 170 -7.83 36.80 5.25
C ARG A 170 -8.44 37.89 6.14
N ARG A 171 -7.64 38.85 6.60
CA ARG A 171 -8.12 40.04 7.34
C ARG A 171 -8.86 41.01 6.42
N GLU A 172 -8.35 41.24 5.22
CA GLU A 172 -8.96 42.10 4.20
C GLU A 172 -10.26 41.50 3.68
N ALA A 173 -10.30 40.20 3.40
CA ALA A 173 -11.52 39.49 3.07
C ALA A 173 -12.57 39.62 4.18
N ARG A 174 -12.17 39.51 5.47
CA ARG A 174 -13.07 39.77 6.61
C ARG A 174 -13.58 41.21 6.66
N LYS A 175 -12.71 42.20 6.43
CA LYS A 175 -13.09 43.62 6.39
C LYS A 175 -14.04 43.93 5.23
N ALA A 176 -13.77 43.40 4.03
CA ALA A 176 -14.62 43.55 2.85
C ALA A 176 -16.01 42.93 3.08
N LEU A 177 -16.06 41.75 3.71
CA LEU A 177 -17.30 41.06 4.02
C LEU A 177 -18.10 41.80 5.11
N ALA A 178 -17.43 42.38 6.11
CA ALA A 178 -18.06 43.27 7.09
C ALA A 178 -18.62 44.55 6.43
N LYS A 179 -17.88 45.16 5.49
CA LYS A 179 -18.33 46.35 4.73
C LYS A 179 -19.52 46.03 3.84
N GLN A 180 -19.52 44.89 3.13
CA GLN A 180 -20.70 44.43 2.38
C GLN A 180 -21.90 44.18 3.30
N LYS A 181 -21.69 43.64 4.50
CA LYS A 181 -22.76 43.44 5.49
C LYS A 181 -23.34 44.76 5.99
N GLN A 182 -22.50 45.78 6.22
CA GLN A 182 -22.94 47.12 6.58
C GLN A 182 -23.72 47.81 5.44
N LEU A 183 -23.27 47.68 4.19
CA LEU A 183 -23.98 48.21 3.03
C LEU A 183 -25.34 47.53 2.82
N LYS A 184 -25.42 46.21 3.00
CA LYS A 184 -26.69 45.45 2.96
C LYS A 184 -27.62 45.77 4.14
N ALA A 185 -27.08 46.10 5.31
CA ALA A 185 -27.88 46.54 6.46
C ALA A 185 -28.35 48.00 6.29
N GLY A 186 -27.57 48.85 5.62
CA GLY A 186 -27.94 50.23 5.28
C GLY A 186 -28.98 50.33 4.16
N SER A 187 -29.03 49.37 3.23
CA SER A 187 -30.08 49.30 2.21
C SER A 187 -31.36 48.60 2.69
N GLY A 188 -31.46 48.21 3.96
CA GLY A 188 -32.58 47.48 4.53
C GLY A 188 -33.59 48.34 5.29
N ASN A 189 -33.43 49.67 5.29
CA ASN A 189 -34.30 50.61 6.02
C ASN A 189 -35.10 51.57 5.13
N ASP A 190 -34.99 51.46 3.80
CA ASP A 190 -35.72 52.34 2.86
C ASP A 190 -36.65 51.53 1.94
N ASP A 191 -37.55 50.72 2.52
CA ASP A 191 -38.80 50.41 1.81
C ASP A 191 -39.92 49.95 2.75
N GLN A 192 -40.67 50.91 3.30
CA GLN A 192 -42.08 50.79 3.68
C GLN A 192 -42.74 52.16 3.54
N THR A 193 -43.46 52.40 2.45
CA THR A 193 -44.94 52.50 2.40
C THR A 193 -45.41 53.28 1.16
N THR A 194 -46.19 52.59 0.30
CA THR A 194 -47.35 53.03 -0.52
C THR A 194 -47.45 51.99 -1.66
N GLU A 195 -48.52 51.32 -2.03
CA GLU A 195 -49.95 51.28 -1.70
C GLU A 195 -50.48 49.91 -2.19
N VAL A 196 -51.64 49.51 -1.67
CA VAL A 196 -52.37 48.28 -2.00
C VAL A 196 -53.05 48.41 -3.37
N ALA A 197 -52.90 47.42 -4.27
CA ALA A 197 -53.95 47.03 -5.23
C ALA A 197 -53.70 45.62 -5.80
N ASP A 198 -54.73 44.79 -5.68
CA ASP A 198 -54.87 43.43 -6.19
C ASP A 198 -54.60 43.27 -7.69
N ASN A 199 -54.09 42.11 -8.11
CA ASN A 199 -54.83 41.20 -9.00
C ASN A 199 -54.15 39.83 -9.17
N LYS A 200 -55.01 38.80 -9.11
CA LYS A 200 -54.81 37.40 -9.52
C LYS A 200 -54.09 37.29 -10.87
N GLU A 201 -53.25 36.27 -11.02
CA GLU A 201 -53.51 35.12 -11.92
C GLU A 201 -52.32 34.14 -11.93
N ASP A 202 -52.64 32.90 -11.54
CA ASP A 202 -52.31 31.64 -12.22
C ASP A 202 -50.86 31.19 -12.48
N MET A 203 -50.56 30.08 -11.81
CA MET A 203 -50.15 28.79 -12.41
C MET A 203 -48.74 28.64 -12.99
N SER A 204 -47.95 27.90 -12.22
CA SER A 204 -47.31 26.63 -12.65
C SER A 204 -46.12 26.67 -13.62
N SER A 205 -45.33 25.59 -13.54
CA SER A 205 -44.14 25.25 -14.34
C SER A 205 -42.82 25.82 -13.79
N VAL A 206 -41.74 25.07 -13.58
CA VAL A 206 -41.40 23.68 -13.93
C VAL A 206 -40.24 23.25 -13.02
N ALA A 207 -40.32 22.01 -12.55
CA ALA A 207 -39.23 21.28 -11.91
C ALA A 207 -38.23 20.78 -12.97
N ALA A 208 -36.94 20.73 -12.64
CA ALA A 208 -36.03 19.60 -12.85
C ALA A 208 -34.58 20.02 -12.56
#